data_AF-A0AAD9F8X8-F1
#
_entry.id   AF-A0AAD9F8X8-F1
#
_cell.length_a   1.000
_cell.length_b   1.000
_cell.length_c   1.000
_cell.angle_alpha   90.00
_cell.angle_beta   90.00
_cell.angle_gamma   90.00
#
_symmetry.space_group_name_H-M   'P 1'
#
loop_
_entity.id
_entity.type
_entity.pdbx_description
1 polymer ?
#
loop_
_entity_poly.entity_id
_entity_poly.type
_entity_poly.pdbx_seq_one_letter_code
_entity_poly.pdbx_strand_id
1 'polypeptide(L)'
;MRESLVKCFSKLEKTKMVVLACLLDPRYKNHVFSSDATLTKAKEWLKEDVTSQEEPAAAEDISEEEQAAAEGTNEEDRRTPKRQRREQVSCRSCIDDMFSSLLASHTVEPLAKSCLEDELHLYLKEPVIDRRKGDPLQWWIQNEGRFKKVSLPTTLVCSK
;
A
#
# COMPACT_ATOMS: atom_id res chain seq x y z
N MET A 1 -10.37 -40.80 11.90
CA MET A 1 -10.62 -39.34 11.88
C MET A 1 -9.64 -38.60 10.97
N ARG A 2 -8.32 -38.76 11.13
CA ARG A 2 -7.30 -38.11 10.27
C ARG A 2 -7.49 -38.38 8.77
N GLU A 3 -7.73 -39.62 8.38
CA GLU A 3 -7.92 -40.01 6.96
C GLU A 3 -9.16 -39.36 6.33
N SER A 4 -10.25 -39.25 7.10
CA SER A 4 -11.46 -38.56 6.67
C SER A 4 -11.21 -37.07 6.43
N LEU A 5 -10.43 -36.42 7.30
CA LEU A 5 -10.04 -35.02 7.13
C LEU A 5 -9.14 -34.84 5.90
N VAL A 6 -8.16 -35.71 5.71
CA VAL A 6 -7.30 -35.70 4.51
C VAL A 6 -8.14 -35.86 3.24
N LYS A 7 -9.14 -36.74 3.25
CA LYS A 7 -10.05 -36.93 2.11
C LYS A 7 -10.91 -35.68 1.85
N CYS A 8 -11.50 -35.10 2.88
CA CYS A 8 -12.35 -33.90 2.76
C CYS A 8 -11.57 -32.65 2.34
N PHE A 9 -10.33 -32.49 2.83
CA PHE A 9 -9.48 -31.33 2.55
C PHE A 9 -8.45 -31.57 1.44
N SER A 10 -8.50 -32.71 0.75
CA SER A 10 -7.62 -33.05 -0.38
C SER A 10 -7.66 -32.03 -1.54
N LYS A 11 -8.71 -31.20 -1.59
CA LYS A 11 -8.91 -30.18 -2.62
C LYS A 11 -8.64 -28.76 -2.11
N LEU A 12 -8.29 -28.58 -0.84
CA LEU A 12 -8.15 -27.26 -0.22
C LEU A 12 -7.05 -26.43 -0.90
N GLU A 13 -5.91 -27.06 -1.21
CA GLU A 13 -4.80 -26.42 -1.94
C GLU A 13 -5.11 -26.11 -3.42
N LYS A 14 -6.29 -26.50 -3.92
CA LYS A 14 -6.74 -26.20 -5.30
C LYS A 14 -7.67 -24.99 -5.36
N THR A 15 -8.16 -24.51 -4.22
CA THR A 15 -9.11 -23.40 -4.16
C THR A 15 -8.38 -22.08 -3.89
N LYS A 16 -8.32 -21.19 -4.90
CA LYS A 16 -7.63 -19.88 -4.83
C LYS A 16 -7.94 -19.12 -3.54
N MET A 17 -9.23 -18.92 -3.22
CA MET A 17 -9.66 -18.19 -2.03
C MET A 17 -9.11 -18.76 -0.72
N VAL A 18 -9.12 -20.09 -0.58
CA VAL A 18 -8.66 -20.73 0.67
C VAL A 18 -7.15 -20.64 0.78
N VAL A 19 -6.43 -20.86 -0.32
CA VAL A 19 -4.98 -20.73 -0.37
C VAL A 19 -4.54 -19.31 -0.04
N LEU A 20 -5.18 -18.29 -0.63
CA LEU A 20 -4.87 -16.89 -0.34
C LEU A 20 -5.23 -16.52 1.10
N ALA A 21 -6.37 -16.96 1.61
CA ALA A 21 -6.76 -16.72 3.01
C ALA A 21 -5.75 -17.33 3.99
N CYS A 22 -5.29 -18.57 3.75
CA CYS A 22 -4.26 -19.19 4.59
C CYS A 22 -2.91 -18.47 4.50
N LEU A 23 -2.51 -18.03 3.30
CA LEU A 23 -1.26 -17.31 3.08
C LEU A 23 -1.26 -15.95 3.79
N LEU A 24 -2.35 -15.18 3.65
CA LEU A 24 -2.51 -13.84 4.22
C LEU A 24 -2.88 -13.86 5.71
N ASP A 25 -3.17 -15.01 6.29
CA ASP A 25 -3.37 -15.13 7.73
C ASP A 25 -2.01 -15.20 8.46
N PRO A 26 -1.68 -14.22 9.34
CA PRO A 26 -0.41 -14.19 10.07
C PRO A 26 -0.21 -15.38 11.01
N ARG A 27 -1.26 -16.18 11.29
CA ARG A 27 -1.22 -17.42 12.09
C ARG A 27 -0.74 -18.64 11.31
N TYR A 28 -0.77 -18.57 9.99
CA TYR A 28 -0.60 -19.73 9.10
C TYR A 28 0.49 -19.50 8.06
N LYS A 29 0.44 -18.39 7.31
CA LYS A 29 1.40 -18.04 6.27
C LYS A 29 1.65 -19.21 5.30
N ASN A 30 2.91 -19.48 4.97
CA ASN A 30 3.31 -20.60 4.11
C ASN A 30 3.36 -21.96 4.81
N HIS A 31 3.24 -22.03 6.15
CA HIS A 31 3.41 -23.27 6.90
C HIS A 31 2.28 -24.29 6.72
N VAL A 32 1.17 -23.89 6.08
CA VAL A 32 0.00 -24.76 5.86
C VAL A 32 0.10 -25.53 4.55
N PHE A 33 0.95 -25.11 3.61
CA PHE A 33 1.05 -25.76 2.31
C PHE A 33 1.99 -26.96 2.35
N SER A 34 1.54 -28.05 1.74
CA SER A 34 2.32 -29.29 1.65
C SER A 34 3.39 -29.23 0.54
N SER A 35 3.23 -28.30 -0.40
CA SER A 35 4.04 -28.18 -1.62
C SER A 35 4.41 -26.72 -1.90
N ASP A 36 5.67 -26.50 -2.27
CA ASP A 36 6.17 -25.19 -2.69
C ASP A 36 5.50 -24.72 -4.01
N ALA A 37 5.01 -25.66 -4.84
CA ALA A 37 4.25 -25.31 -6.04
C ALA A 37 2.93 -24.60 -5.72
N THR A 38 2.30 -24.91 -4.58
CA THR A 38 1.08 -24.23 -4.12
C THR A 38 1.41 -22.80 -3.71
N LEU A 39 2.57 -22.57 -3.10
CA LEU A 39 3.05 -21.25 -2.71
C LEU A 39 3.37 -20.38 -3.94
N THR A 40 4.03 -20.93 -4.96
CA THR A 40 4.30 -20.19 -6.20
C THR A 40 3.00 -19.74 -6.89
N LYS A 41 2.02 -20.64 -6.99
CA LYS A 41 0.68 -20.29 -7.52
C LYS A 41 -0.02 -19.23 -6.68
N ALA A 42 0.08 -19.32 -5.35
CA ALA A 42 -0.52 -18.34 -4.46
C ALA A 42 0.09 -16.94 -4.66
N LYS A 43 1.40 -16.85 -4.88
CA LYS A 43 2.08 -15.60 -5.23
C LYS A 43 1.57 -15.03 -6.56
N GLU A 44 1.48 -15.87 -7.58
CA GLU A 44 0.93 -15.47 -8.90
C GLU A 44 -0.49 -14.92 -8.77
N TRP A 45 -1.37 -15.63 -8.07
CA TRP A 45 -2.74 -15.18 -7.82
C TRP A 45 -2.82 -13.86 -7.05
N LEU A 46 -1.92 -13.65 -6.08
CA LEU A 46 -1.87 -12.42 -5.31
C LEU A 46 -1.42 -11.23 -6.16
N LYS A 47 -0.45 -11.43 -7.05
CA LYS A 47 -0.04 -10.40 -8.02
C LYS A 47 -1.20 -10.02 -8.93
N GLU A 48 -1.91 -11.00 -9.49
CA GLU A 48 -3.07 -10.77 -10.35
C GLU A 48 -4.15 -9.94 -9.64
N ASP A 49 -4.46 -10.26 -8.38
CA ASP A 49 -5.49 -9.56 -7.61
C ASP A 49 -5.09 -8.11 -7.31
N VAL A 50 -3.81 -7.85 -6.98
CA VAL A 50 -3.33 -6.49 -6.70
C VAL A 50 -3.19 -5.66 -7.98
N THR A 51 -2.69 -6.24 -9.08
CA THR A 51 -2.61 -5.54 -10.37
C THR A 51 -4.01 -5.21 -10.91
N SER A 52 -5.00 -6.08 -10.71
CA SER A 52 -6.40 -5.81 -11.11
C SER A 52 -7.05 -4.68 -10.31
N GLN A 53 -6.53 -4.34 -9.13
CA GLN A 53 -7.01 -3.22 -8.30
C GLN A 53 -6.28 -1.90 -8.59
N GLU A 54 -5.12 -1.92 -9.26
CA GLU A 54 -4.36 -0.74 -9.65
C GLU A 54 -4.83 -0.13 -11.00
N GLU A 55 -5.68 -0.83 -11.76
CA GLU A 55 -6.38 -0.25 -12.91
C GLU A 55 -7.39 0.81 -12.43
N PRO A 56 -7.25 2.09 -12.83
CA PRO A 56 -8.05 3.16 -12.28
C PRO A 56 -9.52 2.99 -12.66
N ALA A 57 -10.38 3.00 -11.63
CA ALA A 57 -11.78 3.37 -11.74
C ALA A 57 -11.87 4.83 -12.23
N ALA A 58 -11.69 5.04 -13.52
CA ALA A 58 -11.93 6.29 -14.21
C ALA A 58 -13.30 6.20 -14.90
N ALA A 59 -14.37 6.38 -14.11
CA ALA A 59 -15.66 6.92 -14.54
C ALA A 59 -16.63 6.93 -13.34
N GLU A 60 -17.52 7.92 -13.33
CA GLU A 60 -18.60 8.16 -12.35
C GLU A 60 -18.18 8.95 -11.09
N ASP A 61 -17.64 10.16 -11.31
CA ASP A 61 -17.87 11.29 -10.40
C ASP A 61 -18.51 12.42 -11.24
N ILE A 62 -19.85 12.43 -11.29
CA ILE A 62 -20.62 13.59 -11.73
C ILE A 62 -21.55 13.96 -10.58
N SER A 63 -21.00 14.79 -9.69
CA SER A 63 -21.75 15.60 -8.75
C SER A 63 -22.51 16.68 -9.51
N GLU A 64 -23.83 16.57 -9.57
CA GLU A 64 -24.73 17.67 -9.92
C GLU A 64 -24.95 18.54 -8.67
N GLU A 65 -24.39 19.74 -8.65
CA GLU A 65 -24.92 20.81 -7.79
C GLU A 65 -24.90 22.13 -8.57
N GLU A 66 -26.11 22.60 -8.87
CA GLU A 66 -26.44 23.63 -9.82
C GLU A 66 -26.31 25.04 -9.20
N GLN A 67 -25.82 25.97 -10.03
CA GLN A 67 -25.42 27.33 -9.70
C GLN A 67 -26.58 28.27 -9.33
N ALA A 68 -26.32 29.18 -8.40
CA ALA A 68 -27.09 30.40 -8.23
C ALA A 68 -26.20 31.65 -8.11
N ALA A 69 -26.40 32.56 -9.09
CA ALA A 69 -26.52 34.02 -8.98
C ALA A 69 -25.29 34.95 -8.76
N ALA A 70 -25.28 35.98 -9.62
CA ALA A 70 -24.97 37.40 -9.38
C ALA A 70 -23.57 37.97 -9.74
N GLU A 71 -23.45 38.45 -10.98
CA GLU A 71 -23.24 39.86 -11.41
C GLU A 71 -22.34 40.84 -10.60
N GLY A 72 -21.42 41.53 -11.30
CA GLY A 72 -20.96 42.91 -10.98
C GLY A 72 -19.46 43.21 -11.24
N THR A 73 -19.05 43.66 -12.44
CA THR A 73 -18.62 45.04 -12.87
C THR A 73 -17.33 45.70 -12.32
N ASN A 74 -16.48 46.15 -13.27
CA ASN A 74 -15.51 47.29 -13.28
C ASN A 74 -14.24 47.25 -12.40
N GLU A 75 -13.10 47.89 -12.69
CA GLU A 75 -12.35 48.44 -13.86
C GLU A 75 -11.02 49.02 -13.28
N GLU A 76 -9.95 49.08 -14.09
CA GLU A 76 -8.90 50.12 -14.18
C GLU A 76 -7.82 50.46 -13.07
N ASP A 77 -6.54 50.20 -13.44
CA ASP A 77 -5.32 51.07 -13.51
C ASP A 77 -4.55 51.67 -12.27
N ARG A 78 -3.21 51.77 -12.46
CA ARG A 78 -2.17 52.70 -11.92
C ARG A 78 -1.21 52.36 -10.73
N ARG A 79 0.02 51.97 -11.13
CA ARG A 79 1.40 52.46 -10.81
C ARG A 79 1.78 53.04 -9.41
N THR A 80 2.67 52.30 -8.69
CA THR A 80 3.95 52.58 -7.93
C THR A 80 4.22 53.92 -7.16
N PRO A 81 5.20 54.08 -6.20
CA PRO A 81 6.27 53.18 -5.67
C PRO A 81 6.56 53.25 -4.12
N LYS A 82 7.62 52.53 -3.67
CA LYS A 82 8.43 52.67 -2.42
C LYS A 82 7.92 52.08 -1.09
N ARG A 83 8.40 50.86 -0.78
CA ARG A 83 9.00 50.58 0.54
C ARG A 83 10.06 49.48 0.43
N GLN A 84 11.31 49.89 0.54
CA GLN A 84 12.50 49.06 0.58
C GLN A 84 12.48 48.17 1.82
N ARG A 85 12.01 46.93 1.67
CA ARG A 85 12.17 45.88 2.68
C ARG A 85 13.41 45.11 2.28
N ARG A 86 14.45 45.21 3.11
CA ARG A 86 15.76 44.55 2.97
C ARG A 86 15.61 43.22 2.23
N GLU A 87 16.22 43.13 1.05
CA GLU A 87 16.58 41.86 0.45
C GLU A 87 17.41 41.13 1.49
N GLN A 88 16.79 40.18 2.17
CA GLN A 88 17.50 39.18 2.93
C GLN A 88 18.16 38.33 1.85
N VAL A 89 19.35 38.77 1.42
CA VAL A 89 20.26 37.93 0.65
C VAL A 89 20.48 36.74 1.57
N SER A 90 19.75 35.66 1.30
CA SER A 90 20.00 34.38 1.92
C SER A 90 21.38 34.00 1.45
N CYS A 91 22.39 34.32 2.26
CA CYS A 91 23.73 33.82 2.11
C CYS A 91 23.61 32.32 2.36
N ARG A 92 23.13 31.57 1.36
CA ARG A 92 23.30 30.13 1.33
C ARG A 92 24.81 29.91 1.39
N SER A 93 25.27 29.56 2.58
CA SER A 93 26.65 29.26 2.85
C SER A 93 27.08 28.19 1.84
N CYS A 94 28.28 28.26 1.28
CA CYS A 94 28.80 27.20 0.42
C CYS A 94 28.71 25.81 1.11
N ILE A 95 28.69 25.82 2.45
CA ILE A 95 28.45 24.66 3.30
C ILE A 95 27.02 24.11 3.12
N ASP A 96 26.01 24.98 3.04
CA ASP A 96 24.61 24.60 2.80
C ASP A 96 24.41 23.98 1.41
N ASP A 97 25.15 24.46 0.41
CA ASP A 97 25.18 23.85 -0.93
C ASP A 97 25.93 22.51 -0.93
N MET A 98 27.03 22.38 -0.17
CA MET A 98 27.71 21.10 0.02
C MET A 98 26.83 20.07 0.73
N PHE A 99 26.11 20.47 1.78
CA PHE A 99 25.14 19.61 2.46
C PHE A 99 23.97 19.26 1.54
N SER A 100 23.43 20.23 0.80
CA SER A 100 22.37 19.98 -0.17
C SER A 100 22.83 19.02 -1.27
N SER A 101 24.08 19.11 -1.73
CA SER A 101 24.63 18.25 -2.78
C SER A 101 24.94 16.83 -2.27
N LEU A 102 25.47 16.70 -1.06
CA LEU A 102 25.64 15.42 -0.37
C LEU A 102 24.29 14.74 -0.10
N LEU A 103 23.30 15.49 0.39
CA LEU A 103 21.96 14.95 0.63
C LEU A 103 21.20 14.68 -0.67
N ALA A 104 21.32 15.52 -1.70
CA ALA A 104 20.64 15.32 -2.99
C ALA A 104 21.16 14.07 -3.73
N SER A 105 22.45 13.76 -3.59
CA SER A 105 23.06 12.55 -4.18
C SER A 105 22.54 11.24 -3.58
N HIS A 106 21.82 11.32 -2.45
CA HIS A 106 21.26 10.17 -1.73
C HIS A 106 19.74 10.27 -1.48
N THR A 107 19.10 11.41 -1.74
CA THR A 107 17.66 11.64 -1.44
C THR A 107 16.75 11.57 -2.65
N VAL A 108 17.28 11.34 -3.86
CA VAL A 108 16.47 11.02 -5.04
C VAL A 108 16.81 9.64 -5.58
N GLU A 109 17.02 8.68 -4.67
CA GLU A 109 16.58 7.33 -4.99
C GLU A 109 15.09 7.33 -4.68
N PRO A 110 14.19 7.29 -5.68
CA PRO A 110 12.77 7.25 -5.40
C PRO A 110 12.58 6.05 -4.49
N LEU A 111 12.19 6.30 -3.22
CA LEU A 111 11.88 5.29 -2.20
C LEU A 111 11.37 4.07 -2.93
N ALA A 112 12.23 3.07 -3.14
CA ALA A 112 12.00 2.06 -4.16
C ALA A 112 10.63 1.50 -3.84
N LYS A 113 9.63 1.76 -4.70
CA LYS A 113 8.24 1.38 -4.44
C LYS A 113 8.32 -0.10 -4.16
N SER A 114 8.16 -0.51 -2.89
CA SER A 114 8.37 -1.90 -2.50
C SER A 114 7.50 -2.73 -3.42
N CYS A 115 8.13 -3.58 -4.23
CA CYS A 115 7.35 -4.42 -5.11
C CYS A 115 6.58 -5.41 -4.22
N LEU A 116 5.40 -5.84 -4.66
CA LEU A 116 4.56 -6.73 -3.86
C LEU A 116 5.33 -7.98 -3.41
N GLU A 117 6.24 -8.49 -4.26
CA GLU A 117 7.13 -9.59 -3.94
C GLU A 117 8.03 -9.34 -2.73
N ASP A 118 8.68 -8.18 -2.65
CA ASP A 118 9.60 -7.86 -1.56
C ASP A 118 8.84 -7.75 -0.23
N GLU A 119 7.67 -7.11 -0.29
CA GLU A 119 6.79 -6.92 0.85
C GLU A 119 6.21 -8.26 1.35
N LEU A 120 5.73 -9.09 0.44
CA LEU A 120 5.25 -10.44 0.74
C LEU A 120 6.37 -11.31 1.30
N HIS A 121 7.58 -11.21 0.75
CA HIS A 121 8.74 -11.95 1.25
C HIS A 121 9.12 -11.51 2.68
N LEU A 122 9.05 -10.22 3.00
CA LEU A 122 9.23 -9.71 4.36
C LEU A 122 8.13 -10.24 5.29
N TYR A 123 6.87 -10.19 4.88
CA TYR A 123 5.74 -10.71 5.64
C TYR A 123 5.88 -12.20 5.97
N LEU A 124 6.32 -13.01 5.00
CA LEU A 124 6.54 -14.44 5.18
C LEU A 124 7.72 -14.77 6.11
N LYS A 125 8.68 -13.84 6.26
CA LYS A 125 9.80 -13.99 7.20
C LYS A 125 9.45 -13.60 8.63
N GLU A 126 8.44 -12.76 8.84
CA GLU A 126 7.99 -12.40 10.19
C GLU A 126 7.54 -13.65 10.96
N PRO A 127 7.67 -13.68 12.30
CA PRO A 127 7.15 -14.77 13.10
C PRO A 127 5.62 -14.88 12.96
N VAL A 128 5.13 -16.08 13.17
CA VAL A 128 3.71 -16.40 13.20
C VAL A 128 3.11 -15.98 14.54
N ILE A 129 1.91 -15.39 14.53
CA ILE A 129 1.21 -15.03 15.77
C ILE A 129 0.57 -16.24 16.45
N ASP A 130 0.39 -16.20 17.77
CA ASP A 130 -0.25 -17.30 18.52
C ASP A 130 -1.69 -17.54 18.02
N ARG A 131 -2.01 -18.79 17.69
CA ARG A 131 -3.33 -19.18 17.18
C ARG A 131 -4.46 -19.00 18.18
N ARG A 132 -4.17 -19.04 19.49
CA ARG A 132 -5.20 -18.98 20.54
C ARG A 132 -5.44 -17.57 21.06
N LYS A 133 -4.41 -16.72 21.03
CA LYS A 133 -4.42 -15.40 21.66
C LYS A 133 -4.19 -14.25 20.68
N GLY A 134 -3.59 -14.54 19.52
CA GLY A 134 -3.34 -13.55 18.49
C GLY A 134 -4.60 -13.26 17.68
N ASP A 135 -4.89 -11.97 17.50
CA ASP A 135 -5.94 -11.49 16.61
C ASP A 135 -5.30 -11.06 15.26
N PRO A 136 -5.54 -11.80 14.16
CA PRO A 136 -5.06 -11.46 12.83
C PRO A 136 -5.46 -10.06 12.37
N LEU A 137 -6.68 -9.61 12.70
CA LEU A 137 -7.20 -8.34 12.23
C LEU A 137 -6.45 -7.18 12.89
N GLN A 138 -6.27 -7.26 14.21
CA GLN A 138 -5.46 -6.28 14.95
C GLN A 138 -4.00 -6.28 14.48
N TRP A 139 -3.45 -7.46 14.16
CA TRP A 139 -2.09 -7.54 13.61
C TRP A 139 -1.98 -6.79 12.29
N TRP A 140 -2.94 -6.96 11.38
CA TRP A 140 -2.95 -6.25 10.11
C TRP A 140 -3.11 -4.74 10.27
N ILE A 141 -4.00 -4.27 11.15
CA ILE A 141 -4.16 -2.84 11.47
C ILE A 141 -2.83 -2.23 11.95
N GLN A 142 -2.09 -2.94 12.80
CA GLN A 142 -0.80 -2.47 13.32
C GLN A 142 0.31 -2.47 12.27
N ASN A 143 0.24 -3.35 11.27
CA ASN A 143 1.29 -3.55 10.26
C ASN A 143 0.91 -3.02 8.87
N GLU A 144 -0.24 -2.36 8.72
CA GLU A 144 -0.73 -1.81 7.45
C GLU A 144 0.27 -0.85 6.80
N GLY A 145 0.94 -0.02 7.60
CA GLY A 145 1.98 0.90 7.11
C GLY A 145 3.24 0.20 6.60
N ARG A 146 3.53 -1.02 7.09
CA ARG A 146 4.69 -1.84 6.70
C ARG A 146 4.38 -2.70 5.47
N PHE A 147 3.15 -3.20 5.39
CA PHE A 147 2.69 -4.10 4.34
C PHE A 147 1.50 -3.51 3.59
N LYS A 148 1.74 -2.42 2.85
CA LYS A 148 0.69 -1.65 2.16
C LYS A 148 0.00 -2.42 1.04
N LYS A 149 0.76 -3.20 0.26
CA LYS A 149 0.25 -3.95 -0.90
C LYS A 149 -0.36 -5.28 -0.50
N VAL A 150 0.16 -5.92 0.55
CA VAL A 150 -0.32 -7.22 1.05
C VAL A 150 -1.51 -7.05 1.99
N SER A 151 -1.63 -5.93 2.71
CA SER A 151 -2.80 -5.67 3.58
C SER A 151 -4.09 -5.44 2.79
N LEU A 152 -4.01 -4.80 1.62
CA LEU A 152 -5.14 -4.51 0.71
C LEU A 152 -6.04 -5.73 0.47
N PRO A 153 -5.54 -6.86 -0.09
CA PRO A 153 -6.36 -8.05 -0.31
C PRO A 153 -6.81 -8.72 1.00
N THR A 154 -6.11 -8.48 2.10
CA THR A 154 -6.41 -9.16 3.38
C THR A 154 -7.65 -8.58 4.06
N THR A 155 -7.90 -7.27 3.93
CA THR A 155 -9.13 -6.63 4.45
C THR A 155 -10.40 -7.19 3.80
N LEU A 156 -10.34 -7.53 2.50
CA LEU A 156 -11.44 -8.13 1.75
C LEU A 156 -11.71 -9.58 2.15
N VAL A 157 -10.66 -10.34 2.46
CA VAL A 157 -10.78 -11.75 2.87
C VAL A 157 -11.27 -11.87 4.31
N CYS A 158 -10.96 -10.92 5.19
CA CYS A 158 -11.38 -10.94 6.60
C CYS A 158 -12.72 -10.25 6.90
N SER A 159 -13.29 -9.47 5.96
CA SER A 159 -14.58 -8.75 6.16
C SER A 159 -15.82 -9.50 5.66
N LYS A 160 -15.71 -10.77 5.25
CA LYS A 160 -16.82 -11.59 4.75
C LYS A 160 -17.12 -12.77 5.65
#